data_AF-A0A6I9UJ55-F1
#
_entry.id   AF-A0A6I9UJ55-F1
#
_cell.length_a   1.000
_cell.length_b   1.000
_cell.length_c   1.000
_cell.angle_alpha   90.00
_cell.angle_beta   90.00
_cell.angle_gamma   90.00
#
_symmetry.space_group_name_H-M   'P 1'
#
loop_
_entity.id
_entity.type
_entity.pdbx_description
1 polymer ?
#
loop_
_entity_poly.entity_id
_entity_poly.type
_entity_poly.pdbx_seq_one_letter_code
_entity_poly.pdbx_strand_id
1 'polypeptide(L)'
;MASKFFFVFSSLFTLSFLLQLEAAKPNSNPQITVMGMVYCDICSNNSFSKHSYFLPGVEVRIDCMFKAISPRTTEQISFSVNRTTNKHGIYKLEVPSVDGVQCAGDKAVGNSCRASLVSTSSSSCNIPGFRTTSDEISVKSRQANLCIYSLNALTYRPSKKDVALCGK
;
A
#
# COMPACT_ATOMS: atom_id res chain seq x y z
N MET A 1 31.34 53.78 29.93
CA MET A 1 31.08 52.33 30.06
C MET A 1 29.61 52.01 29.74
N ALA A 2 29.07 52.42 28.58
CA ALA A 2 27.67 52.19 28.22
C ALA A 2 27.50 51.32 26.96
N SER A 3 28.51 51.32 26.08
CA SER A 3 28.43 50.64 24.78
C SER A 3 28.62 49.12 24.83
N LYS A 4 29.24 48.58 25.90
CA LYS A 4 29.48 47.13 26.04
C LYS A 4 28.26 46.38 26.61
N PHE A 5 27.37 47.07 27.31
CA PHE A 5 26.17 46.45 27.90
C PHE A 5 25.08 46.16 26.86
N PHE A 6 24.92 47.05 25.87
CA PHE A 6 23.94 46.87 24.78
C PHE A 6 24.25 45.67 23.87
N PHE A 7 25.54 45.38 23.62
CA PHE A 7 25.94 44.22 22.81
C PHE A 7 25.61 42.88 23.49
N VAL A 8 25.71 42.81 24.82
CA VAL A 8 25.41 41.59 25.59
C VAL A 8 23.91 41.32 25.63
N PHE A 9 23.08 42.36 25.78
CA PHE A 9 21.62 42.21 25.76
C PHE A 9 21.08 41.79 24.38
N SER A 10 21.67 42.30 23.29
CA SER A 10 21.30 41.91 21.93
C SER A 10 21.64 40.45 21.60
N SER A 11 22.74 39.92 22.16
CA SER A 11 23.15 38.53 21.94
C SER A 11 22.27 37.53 22.68
N LEU A 12 21.67 37.93 23.81
CA LEU A 12 20.77 37.07 24.58
C LEU A 12 19.40 36.94 23.90
N PHE A 13 18.89 38.02 23.30
CA PHE A 13 17.62 38.02 22.58
C PHE A 13 17.63 37.14 21.31
N THR A 14 18.77 37.07 20.61
CA THR A 14 18.93 36.17 19.45
C THR A 14 19.01 34.70 19.84
N LEU A 15 19.52 34.40 21.05
CA LEU A 15 19.59 33.02 21.56
C LEU A 15 18.20 32.50 21.95
N SER A 16 17.35 33.37 22.50
CA SER A 16 15.96 33.03 22.84
C SER A 16 15.13 32.68 21.61
N PHE A 17 15.35 33.38 20.48
CA PHE A 17 14.59 33.15 19.24
C PHE A 17 14.96 31.82 18.55
N LEU A 18 16.20 31.35 18.72
CA LEU A 18 16.65 30.06 18.19
C LEU A 18 16.05 28.86 18.95
N LEU A 19 15.68 29.03 20.22
CA LEU A 19 15.07 27.99 21.05
C LEU A 19 13.58 27.75 20.75
N GLN A 20 12.93 28.64 19.99
CA GLN A 20 11.51 28.54 19.62
C GLN A 20 11.27 28.02 18.20
N LEU A 21 12.32 27.59 17.49
CA LEU A 21 12.19 26.70 16.34
C LEU A 21 11.88 25.29 16.84
N GLU A 22 10.69 25.15 17.43
CA GLU A 22 10.07 23.86 17.64
C GLU A 22 9.72 23.36 16.25
N ALA A 23 10.65 22.59 15.68
CA ALA A 23 10.47 21.94 14.39
C ALA A 23 9.10 21.25 14.46
N ALA A 24 8.13 21.74 13.69
CA ALA A 24 6.82 21.12 13.58
C ALA A 24 7.08 19.65 13.28
N LYS A 25 6.86 18.80 14.28
CA LYS A 25 7.15 17.37 14.18
C LYS A 25 6.38 16.91 12.96
N PRO A 26 7.04 16.48 11.86
CA PRO A 26 6.31 16.07 10.68
C PRO A 26 5.35 14.98 11.13
N ASN A 27 4.08 15.09 10.78
CA ASN A 27 3.05 14.11 11.09
C ASN A 27 3.65 12.72 10.90
N SER A 28 3.97 12.06 12.01
CA SER A 28 4.92 10.94 12.00
C SER A 28 4.30 9.66 11.49
N ASN A 29 3.00 9.69 11.18
CA ASN A 29 2.25 8.54 10.73
C ASN A 29 2.58 8.24 9.28
N PRO A 30 2.96 6.98 8.97
CA PRO A 30 3.29 6.61 7.63
C PRO A 30 2.06 6.67 6.73
N GLN A 31 2.24 7.12 5.49
CA GLN A 31 1.22 6.90 4.46
C GLN A 31 1.25 5.43 4.06
N ILE A 32 0.11 4.75 4.09
CA ILE A 32 0.03 3.32 3.73
C ILE A 32 -0.69 3.18 2.40
N THR A 33 -0.04 2.48 1.49
CA THR A 33 -0.59 2.12 0.18
C THR A 33 -0.64 0.61 0.05
N VAL A 34 -1.81 0.08 -0.26
CA VAL A 34 -1.99 -1.33 -0.59
C VAL A 34 -2.27 -1.41 -2.09
N MET A 35 -1.53 -2.23 -2.81
CA MET A 35 -1.68 -2.36 -4.25
C MET A 35 -1.43 -3.79 -4.71
N GLY A 36 -1.99 -4.12 -5.85
CA GLY A 36 -1.73 -5.37 -6.54
C GLY A 36 -2.26 -5.27 -7.96
N MET A 37 -2.23 -6.39 -8.65
CA MET A 37 -2.58 -6.44 -10.07
C MET A 37 -3.46 -7.63 -10.40
N VAL A 38 -4.27 -7.48 -11.44
CA VAL A 38 -5.06 -8.54 -12.05
C VAL A 38 -4.65 -8.68 -13.50
N TYR A 39 -4.40 -9.91 -13.92
CA TYR A 39 -4.12 -10.22 -15.32
C TYR A 39 -4.91 -11.43 -15.80
N CYS A 40 -5.06 -11.51 -17.12
CA CYS A 40 -5.59 -12.67 -17.79
C CYS A 40 -4.46 -13.65 -18.07
N ASP A 41 -4.53 -14.83 -17.47
CA ASP A 41 -3.73 -15.98 -17.83
C ASP A 41 -4.40 -16.73 -18.99
N ILE A 42 -4.17 -16.25 -20.22
CA ILE A 42 -4.76 -16.85 -21.43
C ILE A 42 -4.46 -18.35 -21.51
N CYS A 43 -3.26 -18.75 -21.13
CA CYS A 43 -2.80 -20.12 -21.27
C CYS A 43 -3.17 -21.03 -20.09
N SER A 44 -3.77 -20.47 -19.04
CA SER A 44 -4.18 -21.22 -17.84
C SER A 44 -3.01 -21.98 -17.20
N ASN A 45 -1.80 -21.42 -17.28
CA ASN A 45 -0.58 -21.99 -16.72
C ASN A 45 -0.34 -21.59 -15.26
N ASN A 46 -1.30 -20.89 -14.63
CA ASN A 46 -1.21 -20.32 -13.29
C ASN A 46 0.05 -19.44 -13.10
N SER A 47 0.49 -18.80 -14.18
CA SER A 47 1.69 -17.97 -14.20
C SER A 47 1.57 -16.90 -15.27
N PHE A 48 2.33 -15.82 -15.11
CA PHE A 48 2.37 -14.76 -16.11
C PHE A 48 3.20 -15.23 -17.31
N SER A 49 2.61 -15.21 -18.49
CA SER A 49 3.21 -15.68 -19.74
C SER A 49 3.30 -14.56 -20.77
N LYS A 50 3.96 -14.83 -21.92
CA LYS A 50 4.02 -13.91 -23.06
C LYS A 50 2.62 -13.52 -23.59
N HIS A 51 1.64 -14.40 -23.43
CA HIS A 51 0.27 -14.18 -23.89
C HIS A 51 -0.63 -13.57 -22.81
N SER A 52 -0.13 -13.45 -21.58
CA SER A 52 -0.87 -12.82 -20.50
C SER A 52 -0.98 -11.31 -20.73
N TYR A 53 -2.10 -10.72 -20.32
CA TYR A 53 -2.32 -9.28 -20.41
C TYR A 53 -3.03 -8.77 -19.16
N PHE A 54 -2.78 -7.51 -18.80
CA PHE A 54 -3.41 -6.90 -17.63
C PHE A 54 -4.90 -6.66 -17.85
N LEU A 55 -5.72 -6.95 -16.83
CA LEU A 55 -7.16 -6.85 -16.92
C LEU A 55 -7.67 -5.55 -16.27
N PRO A 56 -8.09 -4.55 -17.07
CA PRO A 56 -8.74 -3.36 -16.55
C PRO A 56 -10.20 -3.63 -16.17
N GLY A 57 -10.77 -2.78 -15.31
CA GLY A 57 -12.19 -2.83 -14.98
C GLY A 57 -12.61 -4.03 -14.13
N VAL A 58 -11.66 -4.73 -13.51
CA VAL A 58 -11.93 -5.83 -12.58
C VAL A 58 -12.20 -5.24 -11.21
N GLU A 59 -13.31 -5.66 -10.60
CA GLU A 59 -13.62 -5.36 -9.21
C GLU A 59 -12.92 -6.34 -8.28
N VAL A 60 -12.19 -5.78 -7.32
CA VAL A 60 -11.40 -6.50 -6.33
C VAL A 60 -11.78 -5.99 -4.95
N ARG A 61 -12.08 -6.90 -4.04
CA ARG A 61 -12.28 -6.59 -2.62
C ARG A 61 -10.94 -6.67 -1.91
N ILE A 62 -10.55 -5.58 -1.26
CA ILE A 62 -9.34 -5.49 -0.45
C ILE A 62 -9.78 -5.53 1.01
N ASP A 63 -9.25 -6.50 1.76
CA ASP A 63 -9.46 -6.65 3.19
C ASP A 63 -8.12 -6.52 3.91
N CYS A 64 -7.99 -5.51 4.76
CA CYS A 64 -6.79 -5.22 5.53
C CYS A 64 -7.10 -5.15 7.02
N MET A 65 -6.10 -5.51 7.82
CA MET A 65 -6.11 -5.47 9.27
C MET A 65 -4.78 -4.89 9.72
N PHE A 66 -4.83 -3.75 10.42
CA PHE A 66 -3.67 -3.08 10.98
C PHE A 66 -3.77 -3.07 12.50
N LYS A 67 -2.67 -3.40 13.17
CA LYS A 67 -2.54 -3.22 14.61
C LYS A 67 -1.97 -1.83 14.87
N ALA A 68 -2.75 -1.01 15.56
CA ALA A 68 -2.32 0.27 16.08
C ALA A 68 -1.84 0.09 17.52
N ILE A 69 -0.58 0.42 17.78
CA ILE A 69 0.01 0.33 19.13
C ILE A 69 0.15 1.76 19.66
N SER A 70 -0.61 2.07 20.70
CA SER A 70 -0.47 3.29 21.49
C SER A 70 0.14 2.97 22.86
N PRO A 71 0.69 3.96 23.59
CA PRO A 71 1.23 3.73 24.93
C PRO A 71 0.20 3.19 25.95
N ARG A 72 -1.10 3.32 25.67
CA ARG A 72 -2.18 2.94 26.59
C ARG A 72 -3.04 1.77 26.11
N THR A 73 -3.10 1.52 24.81
CA THR A 73 -4.00 0.53 24.20
C THR A 73 -3.36 -0.09 22.95
N THR A 74 -3.68 -1.36 22.69
CA THR A 74 -3.48 -1.99 21.37
C THR A 74 -4.84 -2.09 20.70
N GLU A 75 -4.99 -1.45 19.56
CA GLU A 75 -6.23 -1.42 18.79
C GLU A 75 -6.02 -2.13 17.45
N GLN A 76 -7.10 -2.68 16.90
CA GLN A 76 -7.10 -3.34 15.60
C GLN A 76 -8.05 -2.61 14.68
N ILE A 77 -7.53 -2.14 13.55
CA ILE A 77 -8.26 -1.38 12.55
C ILE A 77 -8.41 -2.26 11.32
N SER A 78 -9.65 -2.50 10.91
CA SER A 78 -9.95 -3.30 9.71
C SER A 78 -10.54 -2.43 8.62
N PHE A 79 -10.02 -2.56 7.41
CA PHE A 79 -10.53 -1.90 6.21
C PHE A 79 -11.03 -2.97 5.24
N SER A 80 -12.24 -2.81 4.71
CA SER A 80 -12.81 -3.69 3.70
C SER A 80 -13.44 -2.83 2.61
N VAL A 81 -12.88 -2.88 1.40
CA VAL A 81 -13.33 -1.98 0.35
C VAL A 81 -13.15 -2.57 -1.04
N ASN A 82 -14.12 -2.31 -1.91
CA ASN A 82 -14.02 -2.67 -3.32
C ASN A 82 -13.24 -1.59 -4.09
N ARG A 83 -12.36 -2.04 -4.98
CA ARG A 83 -11.58 -1.22 -5.90
C ARG A 83 -11.63 -1.82 -7.28
N THR A 84 -11.52 -0.95 -8.28
CA THR A 84 -11.51 -1.36 -9.69
C THR A 84 -10.10 -1.21 -10.25
N THR A 85 -9.66 -2.20 -11.02
CA THR A 85 -8.36 -2.12 -11.69
C THR A 85 -8.35 -1.05 -12.78
N ASN A 86 -7.24 -0.32 -12.88
CA ASN A 86 -7.02 0.67 -13.93
C ASN A 86 -6.62 0.02 -15.27
N LYS A 87 -6.27 0.84 -16.27
CA LYS A 87 -5.85 0.40 -17.62
C LYS A 87 -4.65 -0.57 -17.63
N HIS A 88 -3.86 -0.62 -16.57
CA HIS A 88 -2.71 -1.50 -16.41
C HIS A 88 -3.03 -2.70 -15.51
N GLY A 89 -4.31 -2.96 -15.22
CA GLY A 89 -4.74 -4.03 -14.32
C GLY A 89 -4.39 -3.81 -12.86
N ILE A 90 -3.99 -2.60 -12.46
CA ILE A 90 -3.56 -2.30 -11.08
C ILE A 90 -4.75 -1.80 -10.27
N TYR A 91 -4.97 -2.40 -9.10
CA TYR A 91 -5.86 -1.86 -8.07
C TYR A 91 -5.02 -1.26 -6.94
N LYS A 92 -5.54 -0.19 -6.31
CA LYS A 92 -4.84 0.55 -5.24
C LYS A 92 -5.81 1.02 -4.17
N LEU A 93 -5.38 0.95 -2.92
CA LEU A 93 -6.02 1.55 -1.76
C LEU A 93 -4.99 2.43 -1.04
N GLU A 94 -5.34 3.69 -0.83
CA GLU A 94 -4.62 4.58 0.07
C GLU A 94 -5.35 4.57 1.41
N VAL A 95 -4.65 4.15 2.45
CA VAL A 95 -5.17 4.15 3.82
C VAL A 95 -4.82 5.52 4.42
N PRO A 96 -5.79 6.28 4.95
CA PRO A 96 -5.52 7.53 5.63
C PRO A 96 -4.51 7.32 6.76
N SER A 97 -3.69 8.33 7.05
CA SER A 97 -2.77 8.28 8.17
C SER A 97 -3.53 8.03 9.47
N VAL A 98 -3.35 6.85 10.06
CA VAL A 98 -3.95 6.43 11.32
C VAL A 98 -2.88 6.43 12.41
N ASP A 99 -3.17 7.07 13.53
CA ASP A 99 -2.26 7.14 14.68
C ASP A 99 -1.91 5.74 15.18
N GLY A 100 -0.62 5.50 15.48
CA GLY A 100 -0.15 4.25 16.09
C GLY A 100 0.00 3.06 15.13
N VAL A 101 -0.42 3.17 13.86
CA VAL A 101 -0.13 2.13 12.86
C VAL A 101 1.30 2.28 12.38
N GLN A 102 2.12 1.29 12.73
CA GLN A 102 3.50 1.19 12.26
C GLN A 102 3.56 0.25 11.06
N CYS A 103 4.35 0.64 10.07
CA CYS A 103 4.63 -0.24 8.96
C CYS A 103 5.44 -1.43 9.41
N ALA A 104 5.25 -2.53 8.69
CA ALA A 104 6.06 -3.71 8.89
C ALA A 104 7.56 -3.37 8.68
N GLY A 105 8.31 -3.30 9.79
CA GLY A 105 9.78 -3.32 9.82
C GLY A 105 10.25 -4.53 10.64
N ASP A 106 11.48 -4.52 11.15
CA ASP A 106 12.08 -5.63 11.94
C ASP A 106 11.32 -5.98 13.25
N LYS A 107 10.22 -5.27 13.54
CA LYS A 107 9.28 -5.51 14.66
C LYS A 107 7.81 -5.55 14.19
N ALA A 108 7.52 -5.92 12.95
CA ALA A 108 6.19 -5.90 12.34
C ALA A 108 5.17 -6.84 13.01
N VAL A 109 4.50 -6.34 14.04
CA VAL A 109 3.44 -7.05 14.74
C VAL A 109 2.15 -7.04 13.90
N GLY A 110 1.84 -8.17 13.26
CA GLY A 110 0.47 -8.62 12.96
C GLY A 110 -0.42 -7.75 12.06
N ASN A 111 0.13 -6.88 11.20
CA ASN A 111 -0.63 -6.29 10.09
C ASN A 111 -0.81 -7.34 8.99
N SER A 112 -1.96 -7.35 8.32
CA SER A 112 -2.16 -8.19 7.12
C SER A 112 -3.17 -7.57 6.16
N CYS A 113 -2.90 -7.69 4.87
CA CYS A 113 -3.84 -7.38 3.80
C CYS A 113 -4.01 -8.59 2.88
N ARG A 114 -5.20 -8.71 2.31
CA ARG A 114 -5.52 -9.64 1.23
C ARG A 114 -6.45 -8.99 0.23
N ALA A 115 -6.42 -9.48 -1.00
CA ALA A 115 -7.35 -9.08 -2.02
C ALA A 115 -8.05 -10.31 -2.61
N SER A 116 -9.30 -10.13 -3.04
CA SER A 116 -10.09 -11.17 -3.69
C SER A 116 -10.87 -10.65 -4.89
N LEU A 117 -10.98 -11.49 -5.93
CA LEU A 117 -11.74 -11.19 -7.13
C LEU A 117 -13.24 -11.17 -6.82
N VAL A 118 -13.91 -10.10 -7.23
CA VAL A 118 -15.37 -9.92 -7.10
C VAL A 118 -16.04 -10.13 -8.44
N SER A 119 -15.70 -9.30 -9.43
CA SER A 119 -16.35 -9.30 -10.74
C SER A 119 -15.41 -8.80 -11.83
N THR A 120 -15.68 -9.18 -13.07
CA THR A 120 -14.98 -8.68 -14.26
C THR A 120 -15.99 -8.38 -15.36
N SER A 121 -15.71 -7.34 -16.13
CA SER A 121 -16.48 -6.97 -17.32
C SER A 121 -16.00 -7.68 -18.59
N SER A 122 -14.85 -8.34 -18.55
CA SER A 122 -14.32 -9.09 -19.69
C SER A 122 -15.13 -10.35 -19.92
N SER A 123 -15.66 -10.56 -21.13
CA SER A 123 -16.34 -11.80 -21.51
C SER A 123 -15.39 -12.91 -21.96
N SER A 124 -14.19 -12.54 -22.43
CA SER A 124 -13.19 -13.48 -22.96
C SER A 124 -12.25 -14.04 -21.88
N CYS A 125 -12.16 -13.36 -20.72
CA CYS A 125 -11.32 -13.77 -19.61
C CYS A 125 -12.04 -13.57 -18.27
N ASN A 126 -12.96 -14.49 -17.97
CA ASN A 126 -13.93 -14.36 -16.89
C ASN A 126 -13.96 -15.53 -15.91
N ILE A 127 -13.17 -16.58 -16.13
CA ILE A 127 -13.08 -17.69 -15.18
C ILE A 127 -12.00 -17.38 -14.15
N PRO A 128 -12.31 -17.29 -12.84
CA PRO A 128 -11.29 -17.03 -11.82
C PRO A 128 -10.21 -18.13 -11.81
N GLY A 129 -8.95 -17.71 -11.77
CA GLY A 129 -7.79 -18.55 -11.45
C GLY A 129 -7.43 -18.37 -9.98
N PHE A 130 -6.42 -17.55 -9.70
CA PHE A 130 -6.12 -17.12 -8.32
C PHE A 130 -7.15 -16.11 -7.85
N ARG A 131 -8.13 -16.60 -7.09
CA ARG A 131 -9.24 -15.79 -6.59
C ARG A 131 -8.87 -14.89 -5.42
N THR A 132 -7.94 -15.33 -4.57
CA THR A 132 -7.51 -14.61 -3.36
C THR A 132 -5.97 -14.61 -3.30
N THR A 133 -5.39 -13.52 -2.84
CA THR A 133 -3.93 -13.38 -2.70
C THR A 133 -3.40 -14.27 -1.58
N SER A 134 -2.31 -15.00 -1.82
CA SER A 134 -1.67 -15.87 -0.82
C SER A 134 -0.75 -15.10 0.12
N ASP A 135 0.02 -14.14 -0.42
CA ASP A 135 1.08 -13.43 0.30
C ASP A 135 1.04 -11.93 0.01
N GLU A 136 1.67 -11.18 0.92
CA GLU A 136 1.92 -9.74 0.78
C GLU A 136 3.41 -9.44 1.02
N ILE A 137 3.96 -8.52 0.23
CA ILE A 137 5.30 -7.96 0.43
C ILE A 137 5.12 -6.53 0.93
N SER A 138 5.70 -6.21 2.07
CA SER A 138 5.67 -4.86 2.64
C SER A 138 7.02 -4.17 2.46
N VAL A 139 7.01 -2.95 1.92
CA VAL A 139 8.19 -2.12 1.69
C VAL A 139 8.01 -0.79 2.41
N LYS A 140 8.97 -0.43 3.27
CA LYS A 140 9.00 0.86 3.98
C LYS A 140 10.08 1.77 3.42
N SER A 141 9.69 2.93 2.88
CA SER A 141 10.61 4.02 2.57
C SER A 141 10.85 4.88 3.80
N ARG A 142 12.09 4.88 4.31
CA ARG A 142 12.48 5.70 5.48
C ARG A 142 12.52 7.19 5.14
N GLN A 143 12.89 7.55 3.91
CA GLN A 143 13.01 8.95 3.49
C GLN A 143 11.64 9.62 3.27
N ALA A 144 10.66 8.88 2.77
CA ALA A 144 9.33 9.40 2.43
C ALA A 144 8.24 9.08 3.47
N ASN A 145 8.57 8.41 4.57
CA ASN A 145 7.62 7.87 5.55
C ASN A 145 6.42 7.15 4.88
N LEU A 146 6.70 6.35 3.85
CA LEU A 146 5.72 5.68 3.00
C LEU A 146 5.85 4.17 3.15
N CYS A 147 4.71 3.48 3.15
CA CYS A 147 4.65 2.03 3.26
C CYS A 147 3.77 1.45 2.18
N ILE A 148 4.36 0.52 1.43
CA ILE A 148 3.72 -0.10 0.27
C ILE A 148 3.55 -1.58 0.59
N TYR A 149 2.30 -2.02 0.64
CA TYR A 149 1.91 -3.42 0.69
C TYR A 149 1.58 -3.86 -0.74
N SER A 150 2.48 -4.63 -1.34
CA SER A 150 2.31 -5.23 -2.65
C SER A 150 1.76 -6.64 -2.48
N LEU A 151 0.54 -6.88 -2.96
CA LEU A 151 -0.11 -8.17 -2.89
C LEU A 151 0.22 -9.01 -4.14
N ASN A 152 0.22 -10.34 -3.99
CA ASN A 152 0.35 -11.24 -5.12
C ASN A 152 -0.72 -10.97 -6.19
N ALA A 153 -0.38 -11.25 -7.44
CA ALA A 153 -1.29 -11.02 -8.56
C ALA A 153 -2.49 -11.99 -8.51
N LEU A 154 -3.68 -11.46 -8.78
CA LEU A 154 -4.89 -12.24 -9.00
C LEU A 154 -5.04 -12.54 -10.48
N THR A 155 -5.73 -13.62 -10.83
CA THR A 155 -5.86 -14.02 -12.23
C THR A 155 -7.26 -14.42 -12.62
N TYR A 156 -7.63 -14.05 -13.84
CA TYR A 156 -8.69 -14.71 -14.59
C TYR A 156 -8.06 -15.52 -15.72
N ARG A 157 -8.83 -16.42 -16.31
CA ARG A 157 -8.49 -17.17 -17.50
C ARG A 157 -9.69 -17.30 -18.44
N PRO A 158 -9.47 -17.60 -19.72
CA PRO A 158 -10.54 -17.97 -20.64
C PRO A 158 -11.20 -19.29 -20.23
N SER A 159 -12.43 -19.52 -20.70
CA SER A 159 -13.15 -20.79 -20.50
C SER A 159 -12.53 -21.97 -21.26
N LYS A 160 -11.81 -21.69 -22.35
CA LYS A 160 -11.11 -22.68 -23.16
C LYS A 160 -9.70 -22.17 -23.47
N LYS A 161 -8.70 -23.02 -23.25
CA LYS A 161 -7.31 -22.76 -23.64
C LYS A 161 -7.20 -22.81 -25.17
N ASP A 162 -6.60 -21.79 -25.77
CA ASP A 162 -6.28 -21.80 -27.19
C ASP A 162 -4.97 -22.58 -27.40
N VAL A 163 -5.08 -23.79 -27.95
CA VAL A 163 -3.94 -24.70 -28.18
C VAL A 163 -3.01 -24.18 -29.28
N ALA A 164 -3.54 -23.45 -30.27
CA ALA A 164 -2.72 -22.89 -31.34
C ALA A 164 -1.84 -21.74 -30.81
N LEU A 165 -2.35 -20.95 -29.86
CA LEU A 165 -1.64 -19.85 -29.25
C LEU A 165 -0.70 -20.30 -28.12
N CYS A 166 -1.16 -21.17 -27.24
CA CYS A 166 -0.47 -21.53 -26.01
C CYS A 166 0.37 -22.81 -26.11
N GLY A 167 0.29 -23.51 -27.24
CA GLY A 167 0.81 -24.87 -27.35
C GLY A 167 0.00 -25.87 -26.53
N LYS A 168 0.45 -27.13 -26.54
CA LYS A 168 -0.12 -28.19 -25.71
C LYS A 168 0.12 -27.89 -24.23
#